data_AF-A0A950DL97-F1
#
_entry.id   AF-A0A950DL97-F1
#
_cell.length_a   1.000
_cell.length_b   1.000
_cell.length_c   1.000
_cell.angle_alpha   90.00
_cell.angle_beta   90.00
_cell.angle_gamma   90.00
#
_symmetry.space_group_name_H-M   'P 1'
#
loop_
_entity.id
_entity.type
_entity.pdbx_description
1 polymer ?
#
loop_
_entity_poly.entity_id
_entity_poly.type
_entity_poly.pdbx_seq_one_letter_code
_entity_poly.pdbx_strand_id
1 'polypeptide(L)'
;MGSSGDFSLEALHTAVDAQRRARGLTWAGAVREIGRASERAGRRLSLSTVKGVGTRTVAEGDGVLQMLRWLNRAPESFMLGGPRVDEAVALLPHVPPDKVLRFDTRKMYAALDARRAERDLTWLQVAKETGSSVQGLTRLSKGGRTVFPAVIRIVGWLGEPASRFTRVSDL
;
A
#
# COMPACT_ATOMS: atom_id res chain seq x y z
N MET A 1 -10.93 -19.69 9.34
CA MET A 1 -10.87 -18.44 8.56
C MET A 1 -9.87 -18.64 7.44
N GLY A 2 -10.31 -18.52 6.18
CA GLY A 2 -9.47 -18.78 5.02
C GLY A 2 -8.25 -17.87 5.02
N SER A 3 -7.07 -18.44 4.79
CA SER A 3 -5.84 -17.68 4.59
C SER A 3 -6.02 -16.84 3.32
N SER A 4 -6.39 -15.58 3.49
CA SER A 4 -6.33 -14.60 2.40
C SER A 4 -4.89 -14.58 1.90
N GLY A 5 -4.68 -14.76 0.60
CA GLY A 5 -3.34 -14.70 0.03
C GLY A 5 -2.74 -13.30 0.19
N ASP A 6 -1.41 -13.25 0.20
CA ASP A 6 -0.67 -12.01 0.40
C ASP A 6 -0.81 -11.08 -0.82
N PHE A 7 -0.47 -9.80 -0.64
CA PHE A 7 -0.41 -8.85 -1.75
C PHE A 7 0.71 -9.23 -2.73
N SER A 8 0.38 -9.35 -4.02
CA SER A 8 1.36 -9.72 -5.06
C SER A 8 1.99 -8.50 -5.74
N LEU A 9 3.27 -8.24 -5.43
CA LEU A 9 4.08 -7.22 -6.12
C LEU A 9 4.34 -7.58 -7.59
N GLU A 10 4.39 -8.87 -7.91
CA GLU A 10 4.47 -9.37 -9.27
C GLU A 10 3.21 -9.03 -10.06
N ALA A 11 2.02 -9.30 -9.50
CA ALA A 11 0.76 -8.96 -10.14
C ALA A 11 0.61 -7.44 -10.33
N LEU A 12 1.04 -6.64 -9.35
CA LEU A 12 1.13 -5.19 -9.49
C LEU A 12 2.02 -4.80 -10.66
N HIS A 13 3.23 -5.34 -10.73
CA HIS A 13 4.17 -5.05 -11.82
C HIS A 13 3.60 -5.44 -13.19
N THR A 14 2.97 -6.60 -13.29
CA THR A 14 2.30 -7.07 -14.52
C THR A 14 1.19 -6.12 -14.96
N ALA A 15 0.38 -5.62 -14.02
CA ALA A 15 -0.66 -4.63 -14.32
C ALA A 15 -0.06 -3.28 -14.77
N VAL A 16 1.02 -2.82 -14.13
CA VAL A 16 1.76 -1.63 -14.56
C VAL A 16 2.30 -1.79 -15.99
N ASP A 17 2.90 -2.94 -16.30
CA ASP A 17 3.44 -3.21 -17.64
C ASP A 17 2.32 -3.29 -18.69
N ALA A 18 1.21 -3.95 -18.38
CA ALA A 18 0.05 -4.03 -19.27
C ALA A 18 -0.51 -2.63 -19.60
N GLN A 19 -0.73 -1.80 -18.57
CA GLN A 19 -1.23 -0.44 -18.77
C GLN A 19 -0.22 0.45 -19.51
N ARG A 20 1.08 0.30 -19.24
CA ARG A 20 2.15 0.99 -19.97
C ARG A 20 2.08 0.66 -21.46
N ARG A 21 1.97 -0.63 -21.81
CA ARG A 21 1.87 -1.10 -23.20
C ARG A 21 0.60 -0.59 -23.87
N ALA A 22 -0.55 -0.68 -23.20
CA ALA A 22 -1.83 -0.20 -23.72
C ALA A 22 -1.81 1.31 -24.05
N ARG A 23 -1.04 2.10 -23.29
CA ARG A 23 -0.86 3.54 -23.52
C ARG A 23 0.30 3.87 -24.47
N GLY A 24 0.97 2.87 -25.06
CA GLY A 24 2.11 3.09 -25.96
C GLY A 24 3.34 3.72 -25.28
N LEU A 25 3.46 3.63 -23.95
CA LEU A 25 4.50 4.31 -23.19
C LEU A 25 5.79 3.49 -23.12
N THR A 26 6.93 4.16 -23.17
CA THR A 26 8.20 3.58 -22.70
C THR A 26 8.17 3.44 -21.18
N TRP A 27 9.08 2.64 -20.61
CA TRP A 27 9.23 2.58 -19.15
C TRP A 27 9.55 3.95 -18.53
N ALA A 28 10.39 4.76 -19.19
CA ALA A 28 10.69 6.12 -18.73
C ALA A 28 9.44 7.01 -18.78
N GLY A 29 8.60 6.87 -19.82
CA GLY A 29 7.32 7.57 -19.93
C GLY A 29 6.36 7.21 -18.81
N ALA A 30 6.18 5.92 -18.52
CA ALA A 30 5.34 5.45 -17.43
C ALA A 30 5.82 5.94 -16.06
N VAL A 31 7.12 5.89 -15.79
CA VAL A 31 7.67 6.38 -14.51
C VAL A 31 7.46 7.88 -14.33
N ARG A 32 7.60 8.65 -15.41
CA ARG A 32 7.28 10.08 -15.40
C ARG A 32 5.80 10.29 -15.08
N GLU A 33 4.89 9.51 -15.67
CA GLU A 33 3.45 9.60 -15.38
C GLU A 33 3.11 9.23 -13.93
N ILE A 34 3.61 8.09 -13.45
CA ILE A 34 3.39 7.61 -12.07
C ILE A 34 3.95 8.62 -11.07
N GLY A 35 5.14 9.15 -11.37
CA GLY A 35 5.86 10.08 -10.53
C GLY A 35 5.43 11.53 -10.64
N ARG A 36 4.50 11.94 -11.53
CA ARG A 36 4.23 13.38 -11.79
C ARG A 36 3.94 14.19 -10.52
N ALA A 37 3.17 13.63 -9.59
CA ALA A 37 2.87 14.28 -8.32
C ALA A 37 4.10 14.35 -7.38
N SER A 38 4.97 13.34 -7.43
CA SER A 38 6.14 13.20 -6.55
C SER A 38 7.41 13.87 -7.11
N GLU A 39 7.51 14.06 -8.43
CA GLU A 39 8.60 14.80 -9.08
C GLU A 39 8.61 16.27 -8.67
N ARG A 40 7.44 16.90 -8.58
CA ARG A 40 7.27 18.27 -8.07
C ARG A 40 7.66 18.41 -6.59
N ALA A 41 7.66 17.29 -5.87
CA ALA A 41 7.99 17.19 -4.44
C ALA A 41 9.46 16.84 -4.17
N GLY A 42 10.32 16.82 -5.20
CA GLY A 42 11.73 16.44 -5.05
C GLY A 42 11.97 14.96 -4.70
N ARG A 43 10.91 14.13 -4.62
CA ARG A 43 11.00 12.69 -4.33
C ARG A 43 10.71 11.90 -5.61
N ARG A 44 11.74 11.62 -6.41
CA ARG A 44 11.57 10.88 -7.66
C ARG A 44 11.35 9.40 -7.40
N LEU A 45 10.26 8.85 -7.95
CA LEU A 45 10.14 7.41 -8.13
C LEU A 45 11.16 6.98 -9.19
N SER A 46 12.09 6.10 -8.82
CA SER A 46 13.16 5.69 -9.73
C SER A 46 12.68 4.63 -10.74
N LEU A 47 13.28 4.63 -11.93
CA LEU A 47 13.02 3.63 -12.97
C LEU A 47 13.32 2.21 -12.50
N SER A 48 14.40 2.03 -11.74
CA SER A 48 14.78 0.74 -11.17
C SER A 48 13.81 0.26 -10.10
N THR A 49 13.21 1.17 -9.33
CA THR A 49 12.13 0.83 -8.38
C THR A 49 10.92 0.27 -9.11
N VAL A 50 10.46 0.94 -10.17
CA VAL A 50 9.25 0.50 -10.89
C VAL A 50 9.47 -0.81 -11.63
N LYS A 51 10.57 -0.92 -12.39
CA LYS A 51 10.88 -2.16 -13.14
C LYS A 51 11.23 -3.34 -12.24
N GLY A 52 11.85 -3.07 -11.09
CA GLY A 52 12.29 -4.11 -10.16
C GLY A 52 11.24 -4.54 -9.15
N VAL A 53 10.09 -3.86 -9.06
CA VAL A 53 9.12 -4.13 -7.98
C VAL A 53 8.58 -5.56 -8.05
N GLY A 54 8.41 -6.11 -9.26
CA GLY A 54 7.84 -7.45 -9.46
C GLY A 54 8.75 -8.61 -9.02
N THR A 55 10.05 -8.38 -8.84
CA THR A 55 11.00 -9.41 -8.37
C THR A 55 11.37 -9.24 -6.89
N ARG A 56 10.84 -8.22 -6.22
CA ARG A 56 11.12 -7.94 -4.82
C ARG A 56 10.10 -8.63 -3.91
N THR A 57 10.57 -9.03 -2.73
CA THR A 57 9.70 -9.51 -1.64
C THR A 57 9.07 -8.37 -0.86
N VAL A 58 9.69 -7.18 -0.86
CA VAL A 58 9.23 -6.00 -0.12
C VAL A 58 9.39 -4.74 -0.97
N ALA A 59 8.41 -3.84 -0.89
CA ALA A 59 8.44 -2.54 -1.56
C ALA A 59 7.95 -1.42 -0.64
N GLU A 60 8.49 -0.21 -0.80
CA GLU A 60 8.08 0.95 -0.01
C GLU A 60 6.66 1.41 -0.37
N GLY A 61 5.87 1.73 0.67
CA GLY A 61 4.45 2.05 0.55
C GLY A 61 4.15 3.24 -0.35
N ASP A 62 4.94 4.32 -0.26
CA ASP A 62 4.75 5.52 -1.09
C ASP A 62 4.85 5.21 -2.59
N GLY A 63 5.79 4.35 -2.99
CA GLY A 63 5.98 3.98 -4.39
C GLY A 63 4.85 3.09 -4.90
N VAL A 64 4.43 2.12 -4.10
CA VAL A 64 3.31 1.23 -4.43
C VAL A 64 1.99 2.02 -4.51
N LEU A 65 1.72 2.94 -3.59
CA LEU A 65 0.53 3.80 -3.65
C LEU A 65 0.49 4.64 -4.92
N GLN A 66 1.63 5.17 -5.38
CA GLN A 66 1.69 5.91 -6.66
C GLN A 66 1.34 5.01 -7.86
N MET A 67 1.87 3.78 -7.90
CA MET A 67 1.54 2.82 -8.95
C MET A 67 0.05 2.47 -8.95
N LEU A 68 -0.52 2.18 -7.78
CA LEU A 68 -1.93 1.84 -7.61
C LEU A 68 -2.86 2.99 -8.03
N ARG A 69 -2.49 4.23 -7.69
CA ARG A 69 -3.21 5.43 -8.14
C ARG A 69 -3.15 5.60 -9.64
N TRP A 70 -1.99 5.40 -10.27
CA TRP A 70 -1.85 5.49 -11.72
C TRP A 70 -2.65 4.40 -12.45
N LEU A 71 -2.77 3.22 -11.86
CA LEU A 71 -3.63 2.13 -12.33
C LEU A 71 -5.14 2.35 -12.06
N ASN A 72 -5.49 3.32 -11.20
CA ASN A 72 -6.83 3.48 -10.66
C ASN A 72 -7.38 2.18 -10.03
N ARG A 73 -6.55 1.51 -9.21
CA ARG A 73 -6.88 0.23 -8.57
C ARG A 73 -6.62 0.26 -7.06
N ALA A 74 -7.48 -0.42 -6.32
CA ALA A 74 -7.32 -0.65 -4.89
C ALA A 74 -6.18 -1.67 -4.63
N PRO A 75 -5.43 -1.54 -3.51
CA PRO A 75 -4.45 -2.55 -3.11
C PRO A 75 -5.01 -3.97 -3.03
N GLU A 76 -6.25 -4.11 -2.55
CA GLU A 76 -6.95 -5.38 -2.34
C GLU A 76 -7.16 -6.15 -3.65
N SER A 77 -7.21 -5.47 -4.79
CA SER A 77 -7.34 -6.10 -6.11
C SER A 77 -6.10 -6.91 -6.54
N PHE A 78 -5.02 -6.85 -5.76
CA PHE A 78 -3.78 -7.62 -5.94
C PHE A 78 -3.56 -8.66 -4.83
N MET A 79 -4.55 -8.87 -3.95
CA MET A 79 -4.52 -9.96 -2.97
C MET A 79 -5.01 -11.25 -3.63
N LEU A 80 -4.22 -12.32 -3.53
CA LEU A 80 -4.60 -13.61 -4.09
C LEU A 80 -5.71 -14.26 -3.23
N GLY A 81 -6.89 -14.51 -3.80
CA GLY A 81 -7.98 -15.21 -3.09
C GLY A 81 -8.53 -14.49 -1.87
N GLY A 82 -8.33 -13.16 -1.77
CA GLY A 82 -8.85 -12.34 -0.67
C GLY A 82 -10.36 -12.07 -0.78
N PRO A 83 -11.00 -11.60 0.30
CA PRO A 83 -12.39 -11.14 0.25
C PRO A 83 -12.53 -10.06 -0.82
N ARG A 84 -13.56 -10.17 -1.67
CA ARG A 84 -13.98 -9.04 -2.51
C ARG A 84 -14.52 -7.95 -1.59
N VAL A 85 -13.65 -7.05 -1.16
CA VAL A 85 -14.08 -5.74 -0.66
C VAL A 85 -14.79 -5.05 -1.83
N ASP A 86 -15.89 -4.34 -1.55
CA ASP A 86 -16.52 -3.49 -2.57
C ASP A 86 -15.45 -2.58 -3.17
N GLU A 87 -15.16 -2.77 -4.46
CA GLU A 87 -14.07 -2.08 -5.14
C GLU A 87 -14.23 -0.57 -5.02
N ALA A 88 -15.46 -0.05 -5.07
CA ALA A 88 -15.73 1.38 -4.97
C ALA A 88 -15.30 1.95 -3.60
N VAL A 89 -15.44 1.18 -2.53
CA VAL A 89 -15.05 1.58 -1.16
C VAL A 89 -13.55 1.41 -0.94
N ALA A 90 -12.92 0.45 -1.62
CA ALA A 90 -11.49 0.16 -1.52
C ALA A 90 -10.61 1.08 -2.36
N LEU A 91 -11.18 1.83 -3.32
CA LEU A 91 -10.42 2.75 -4.17
C LEU A 91 -9.66 3.78 -3.33
N LEU A 92 -8.41 4.05 -3.76
CA LEU A 92 -7.61 5.11 -3.17
C LEU A 92 -8.24 6.47 -3.52
N PRO A 93 -8.25 7.43 -2.58
CA PRO A 93 -8.86 8.73 -2.81
C PRO A 93 -8.17 9.46 -3.96
N HIS A 94 -8.94 10.27 -4.69
CA HIS A 94 -8.36 11.24 -5.60
C HIS A 94 -7.55 12.27 -4.79
N VAL A 95 -6.29 12.47 -5.16
CA VAL A 95 -5.40 13.42 -4.50
C VAL A 95 -4.93 14.45 -5.51
N PRO A 96 -5.00 15.75 -5.19
CA PRO A 96 -4.54 16.83 -6.06
C PRO A 96 -3.10 16.62 -6.58
N PRO A 97 -2.77 17.14 -7.77
CA PRO A 97 -1.46 16.93 -8.40
C PRO A 97 -0.25 17.47 -7.62
N ASP A 98 -0.47 18.34 -6.64
CA ASP A 98 0.52 18.97 -5.77
C ASP A 98 0.65 18.28 -4.40
N LYS A 99 -0.11 17.20 -4.16
CA LYS A 99 -0.09 16.46 -2.90
C LYS A 99 0.29 14.99 -3.11
N VAL A 100 0.79 14.37 -2.05
CA VAL A 100 1.12 12.94 -2.06
C VAL A 100 0.20 12.15 -1.14
N LEU A 101 -0.20 10.97 -1.59
CA LEU A 101 -0.95 10.02 -0.76
C LEU A 101 0.04 9.18 0.03
N ARG A 102 -0.16 9.09 1.34
CA ARG A 102 0.67 8.28 2.26
C ARG A 102 -0.22 7.42 3.13
N PHE A 103 0.32 6.35 3.68
CA PHE A 103 -0.35 5.66 4.78
C PHE A 103 -0.32 6.49 6.07
N ASP A 104 -1.46 6.56 6.72
CA ASP A 104 -1.63 7.06 8.08
C ASP A 104 -1.28 5.99 9.10
N THR A 105 0.02 5.87 9.39
CA THR A 105 0.53 4.88 10.34
C THR A 105 0.04 5.14 11.76
N ARG A 106 -0.22 6.39 12.15
CA ARG A 106 -0.74 6.71 13.49
C ARG A 106 -2.19 6.27 13.61
N LYS A 107 -3.01 6.57 12.60
CA LYS A 107 -4.40 6.07 12.52
C LYS A 107 -4.44 4.54 12.50
N MET A 108 -3.54 3.91 11.75
CA MET A 108 -3.41 2.45 11.70
C MET A 108 -3.02 1.86 13.06
N TYR A 109 -2.06 2.47 13.76
CA TYR A 109 -1.69 2.06 15.11
C TYR A 109 -2.85 2.18 16.10
N ALA A 110 -3.60 3.29 16.07
CA ALA A 110 -4.76 3.48 16.92
C ALA A 110 -5.84 2.41 16.67
N ALA A 111 -6.11 2.08 15.40
CA ALA A 111 -7.05 1.01 15.06
C ALA A 111 -6.56 -0.38 15.49
N LEU A 112 -5.26 -0.66 15.36
CA LEU A 112 -4.65 -1.88 15.89
C LEU A 112 -4.80 -1.98 17.39
N ASP A 113 -4.54 -0.90 18.12
CA ASP A 113 -4.62 -0.88 19.58
C ASP A 113 -6.05 -1.07 20.08
N ALA A 114 -7.02 -0.41 19.45
CA ALA A 114 -8.44 -0.60 19.73
C ALA A 114 -8.88 -2.05 19.51
N ARG A 115 -8.62 -2.62 18.31
CA ARG A 115 -8.99 -4.00 18.00
C ARG A 115 -8.24 -5.03 18.85
N ARG A 116 -6.98 -4.74 19.21
CA ARG A 116 -6.19 -5.56 20.13
C ARG A 116 -6.85 -5.59 21.52
N ALA A 117 -7.24 -4.44 22.05
CA ALA A 117 -7.91 -4.34 23.35
C ALA A 117 -9.30 -5.01 23.34
N GLU A 118 -10.09 -4.79 22.28
CA GLU A 118 -11.39 -5.46 22.09
C GLU A 118 -11.29 -6.99 22.09
N ARG A 119 -10.18 -7.54 21.57
CA ARG A 119 -9.94 -8.98 21.46
C ARG A 119 -9.11 -9.54 22.63
N ASP A 120 -8.80 -8.73 23.64
CA ASP A 120 -7.94 -9.08 24.78
C ASP A 120 -6.59 -9.71 24.36
N LEU A 121 -5.94 -9.11 23.35
CA LEU A 121 -4.68 -9.60 22.81
C LEU A 121 -3.47 -8.81 23.34
N THR A 122 -2.36 -9.51 23.52
CA THR A 122 -1.04 -8.92 23.66
C THR A 122 -0.52 -8.45 22.30
N TRP A 123 0.42 -7.49 22.29
CA TRP A 123 1.09 -7.08 21.06
C TRP A 123 1.85 -8.23 20.37
N LEU A 124 2.33 -9.21 21.12
CA LEU A 124 2.97 -10.40 20.57
C LEU A 124 1.99 -11.27 19.77
N GLN A 125 0.76 -11.44 20.26
CA GLN A 125 -0.28 -12.16 19.52
C GLN A 125 -0.67 -11.41 18.23
N VAL A 126 -0.86 -10.08 18.30
CA VAL A 126 -1.14 -9.27 17.09
C VAL A 126 0.00 -9.35 16.08
N ALA A 127 1.25 -9.32 16.53
CA ALA A 127 2.42 -9.48 15.68
C ALA A 127 2.41 -10.85 14.97
N LYS A 128 2.10 -11.92 15.70
CA LYS A 128 1.96 -13.27 15.14
C LYS A 128 0.83 -13.35 14.11
N GLU A 129 -0.35 -12.79 14.42
CA GLU A 129 -1.52 -12.84 13.53
C GLU A 129 -1.34 -12.01 12.26
N THR A 130 -0.59 -10.89 12.32
CA THR A 130 -0.32 -10.03 11.16
C THR A 130 0.95 -10.41 10.40
N GLY A 131 1.73 -11.37 10.89
CA GLY A 131 3.05 -11.69 10.36
C GLY A 131 4.04 -10.52 10.44
N SER A 132 3.90 -9.66 11.45
CA SER A 132 4.75 -8.50 11.72
C SER A 132 5.60 -8.72 12.98
N SER A 133 6.53 -7.82 13.28
CA SER A 133 7.20 -7.78 14.58
C SER A 133 6.49 -6.81 15.53
N VAL A 134 6.56 -7.06 16.84
CA VAL A 134 6.04 -6.13 17.87
C VAL A 134 6.65 -4.73 17.72
N GLN A 135 7.97 -4.67 17.44
CA GLN A 135 8.65 -3.40 17.19
C GLN A 135 8.13 -2.72 15.92
N GLY A 136 7.85 -3.47 14.85
CA GLY A 136 7.27 -2.94 13.63
C GLY A 136 5.88 -2.32 13.87
N LEU A 137 5.02 -3.02 14.60
CA LEU A 137 3.69 -2.54 14.95
C LEU A 137 3.77 -1.28 15.82
N THR A 138 4.55 -1.30 16.90
CA THR A 138 4.68 -0.15 17.81
C THR A 138 5.34 1.06 17.15
N ARG A 139 6.21 0.87 16.15
CA ARG A 139 6.77 1.99 15.36
C ARG A 139 5.72 2.74 14.54
N LEU A 140 4.58 2.13 14.19
CA LEU A 140 3.51 2.83 13.47
C LEU A 140 2.99 4.05 14.25
N SER A 141 3.00 3.97 15.60
CA SER A 141 2.62 5.07 16.50
C SER A 141 3.50 6.32 16.33
N LYS A 142 4.77 6.13 15.95
CA LYS A 142 5.75 7.22 15.80
C LYS A 142 5.63 7.95 14.47
N GLY A 143 4.82 7.43 13.53
CA GLY A 143 4.89 7.84 12.14
C GLY A 143 5.94 7.04 11.37
N GLY A 144 5.92 7.10 10.04
CA GLY A 144 6.99 6.55 9.22
C GLY A 144 6.55 6.00 7.87
N ARG A 145 7.48 5.32 7.20
CA ARG A 145 7.25 4.63 5.93
C ARG A 145 6.64 3.25 6.23
N THR A 146 5.64 2.88 5.45
CA THR A 146 5.12 1.51 5.43
C THR A 146 5.77 0.71 4.31
N VAL A 147 5.64 -0.61 4.35
CA VAL A 147 6.12 -1.50 3.30
C VAL A 147 5.04 -2.51 2.92
N PHE A 148 4.98 -2.82 1.63
CA PHE A 148 4.21 -3.94 1.09
C PHE A 148 5.08 -5.21 1.12
N PRO A 149 4.49 -6.39 1.33
CA PRO A 149 3.05 -6.61 1.52
C PRO A 149 2.56 -6.45 2.96
N ALA A 150 3.46 -6.25 3.93
CA ALA A 150 3.13 -6.22 5.37
C ALA A 150 1.99 -5.25 5.75
N VAL A 151 1.94 -4.05 5.16
CA VAL A 151 0.86 -3.09 5.41
C VAL A 151 -0.52 -3.63 5.03
N ILE A 152 -0.60 -4.48 4.00
CA ILE A 152 -1.86 -5.09 3.56
C ILE A 152 -2.32 -6.18 4.52
N ARG A 153 -1.39 -6.94 5.09
CA ARG A 153 -1.73 -7.91 6.15
C ARG A 153 -2.30 -7.22 7.39
N ILE A 154 -1.77 -6.04 7.74
CA ILE A 154 -2.25 -5.25 8.87
C ILE A 154 -3.69 -4.77 8.64
N VAL A 155 -3.98 -4.15 7.50
CA VAL A 155 -5.35 -3.65 7.21
C VAL A 155 -6.33 -4.80 6.98
N GLY A 156 -5.87 -5.92 6.39
CA GLY A 156 -6.65 -7.15 6.29
C GLY A 156 -7.01 -7.74 7.64
N TRP A 157 -6.09 -7.71 8.61
CA TRP A 157 -6.36 -8.13 10.00
C TRP A 157 -7.36 -7.21 10.71
N LEU A 158 -7.34 -5.91 10.41
CA LEU A 158 -8.33 -4.94 10.90
C LEU A 158 -9.71 -5.15 10.26
N GLY A 159 -9.78 -5.83 9.11
CA GLY A 159 -11.01 -6.04 8.34
C GLY A 159 -11.49 -4.77 7.63
N GLU A 160 -10.57 -3.85 7.33
CA GLU A 160 -10.87 -2.52 6.79
C GLU A 160 -10.00 -2.26 5.54
N PRO A 161 -10.52 -1.55 4.52
CA PRO A 161 -9.75 -1.30 3.30
C PRO A 161 -8.56 -0.38 3.58
N ALA A 162 -7.48 -0.59 2.83
CA ALA A 162 -6.26 0.21 2.90
C ALA A 162 -6.53 1.70 2.68
N SER A 163 -7.50 2.06 1.82
CA SER A 163 -7.93 3.44 1.55
C SER A 163 -8.27 4.21 2.83
N ARG A 164 -8.88 3.54 3.82
CA ARG A 164 -9.28 4.13 5.11
C ARG A 164 -8.09 4.56 5.98
N PHE A 165 -6.92 3.98 5.74
CA PHE A 165 -5.67 4.30 6.43
C PHE A 165 -4.71 5.10 5.55
N THR A 166 -5.22 5.85 4.58
CA THR A 166 -4.43 6.81 3.83
C THR A 166 -4.71 8.24 4.28
N ARG A 167 -3.72 9.11 4.13
CA ARG A 167 -3.84 10.55 4.31
C ARG A 167 -3.19 11.28 3.15
N VAL A 168 -3.77 12.42 2.80
CA VAL A 168 -3.13 13.39 1.93
C VAL A 168 -2.08 14.13 2.77
N SER A 169 -0.88 14.25 2.23
CA SER A 169 0.20 15.02 2.85
C SER A 169 0.64 16.09 1.88
N ASP A 170 0.92 17.26 2.45
CA ASP A 170 1.78 18.25 1.80
C ASP A 170 3.16 17.63 1.53
N LEU A 171 3.85 18.20 0.55
CA LEU A 171 5.11 17.70 0.02
C LEU A 171 6.23 17.68 1.07
#